data_AF-A0A2P4QV60-F1
#
_entry.id   AF-A0A2P4QV60-F1
#
_cell.length_a   1.000
_cell.length_b   1.000
_cell.length_c   1.000
_cell.angle_alpha   90.00
_cell.angle_beta   90.00
_cell.angle_gamma   90.00
#
_symmetry.space_group_name_H-M   'P 1'
#
loop_
_entity.id
_entity.type
_entity.pdbx_description
1 polymer ?
#
loop_
_entity_poly.entity_id
_entity_poly.type
_entity_poly.pdbx_seq_one_letter_code
_entity_poly.pdbx_strand_id
1 'polypeptide(L)'
;MESVQKLFGKKPTQDEMVKKWQREIRTQQRSLERQIRDFEEVEKKTTNLLKQHAKKNDSKACKLFAKELIRTRRQKTRLYTSKAQLNSIQLQLQNQLATLKVSGSLKKSTEVMKMVNGLARLPELSKGMQELSMEMTKVIYVISILFYRKSSYLTPFVIRLVLSM
;
A
#
# COMPACT_ATOMS: atom_id res chain seq x y z
N MET A 1 17.60 5.65 -32.17
CA MET A 1 17.71 4.66 -31.06
C MET A 1 16.48 4.59 -30.15
N GLU A 2 15.54 5.53 -30.19
CA GLU A 2 14.30 5.48 -29.36
C GLU A 2 13.17 4.63 -29.96
N SER A 3 13.15 4.44 -31.28
CA SER A 3 12.10 3.74 -32.03
C SER A 3 12.15 2.21 -31.87
N VAL A 4 13.34 1.62 -31.75
CA VAL A 4 13.53 0.17 -31.54
C VAL A 4 13.13 -0.27 -30.12
N GLN A 5 13.20 0.64 -29.14
CA GLN A 5 12.77 0.39 -27.76
C GLN A 5 11.25 0.42 -27.55
N LYS A 6 10.47 0.91 -28.53
CA LYS A 6 8.99 0.86 -28.48
C LYS A 6 8.44 -0.51 -28.90
N LEU A 7 9.21 -1.31 -29.63
CA LEU A 7 8.81 -2.63 -30.13
C LEU A 7 9.09 -3.77 -29.12
N PHE A 8 10.13 -3.62 -28.29
CA PHE A 8 10.40 -4.47 -27.12
C PHE A 8 10.18 -3.65 -25.87
N GLY A 9 9.01 -3.78 -25.24
CA GLY A 9 8.55 -2.94 -24.13
C GLY A 9 9.67 -2.56 -23.16
N LYS A 10 9.96 -1.25 -23.05
CA LYS A 10 10.94 -0.71 -22.11
C LYS A 10 10.65 -1.26 -20.71
N LYS A 11 11.64 -1.89 -20.08
CA LYS A 11 11.56 -2.21 -18.65
C LYS A 11 11.29 -0.90 -17.91
N PRO A 12 10.24 -0.82 -17.07
CA PRO A 12 9.87 0.42 -16.43
C PRO A 12 11.03 0.91 -15.56
N THR A 13 11.28 2.21 -15.59
CA THR A 13 12.28 2.86 -14.74
C THR A 13 11.83 2.84 -13.28
N GLN A 14 12.79 2.98 -12.34
CA GLN A 14 12.46 3.00 -10.91
C GLN A 14 11.44 4.11 -10.55
N ASP A 15 11.50 5.25 -11.24
CA ASP A 15 10.56 6.37 -11.07
C ASP A 15 9.14 6.00 -11.54
N GLU A 16 9.01 5.37 -12.70
CA GLU A 16 7.74 4.88 -13.24
C GLU A 16 7.10 3.83 -12.31
N MET A 17 7.92 2.97 -11.70
CA MET A 17 7.46 1.92 -10.78
C MET A 17 6.94 2.51 -9.48
N VAL A 18 7.66 3.46 -8.87
CA VAL A 18 7.18 4.16 -7.67
C VAL A 18 5.89 4.93 -7.97
N LYS A 19 5.80 5.60 -9.12
CA LYS A 19 4.57 6.26 -9.58
C LYS A 19 3.41 5.28 -9.77
N LYS A 20 3.68 4.08 -10.31
CA LYS A 20 2.68 3.01 -10.44
C LYS A 20 2.14 2.59 -9.07
N TRP A 21 3.00 2.26 -8.12
CA TRP A 21 2.58 1.88 -6.76
C TRP A 21 1.78 2.98 -6.06
N GLN A 22 2.18 4.25 -6.23
CA GLN A 22 1.40 5.38 -5.72
C GLN A 22 -0.01 5.50 -6.35
N ARG A 23 -0.21 5.08 -7.60
CA ARG A 23 -1.54 5.07 -8.24
C ARG A 23 -2.39 3.90 -7.72
N GLU A 24 -1.78 2.75 -7.51
CA GLU A 24 -2.44 1.57 -6.93
C GLU A 24 -2.92 1.86 -5.51
N ILE A 25 -2.07 2.45 -4.66
CA ILE A 25 -2.44 2.85 -3.29
C ILE A 25 -3.60 3.84 -3.29
N ARG A 26 -3.56 4.89 -4.12
CA ARG A 26 -4.69 5.83 -4.26
C ARG A 26 -5.99 5.15 -4.70
N THR A 27 -5.89 4.12 -5.53
CA THR A 27 -7.06 3.35 -5.95
C THR A 27 -7.64 2.55 -4.79
N GLN A 28 -6.79 1.93 -3.96
CA GLN A 28 -7.21 1.25 -2.74
C GLN A 28 -7.79 2.22 -1.70
N GLN A 29 -7.21 3.40 -1.52
CA GLN A 29 -7.75 4.45 -0.64
C GLN A 29 -9.17 4.85 -1.03
N ARG A 30 -9.42 5.08 -2.33
CA ARG A 30 -10.77 5.38 -2.84
C ARG A 30 -11.75 4.23 -2.66
N SER A 31 -11.26 2.99 -2.70
CA SER A 31 -12.08 1.81 -2.38
C SER A 31 -12.51 1.81 -0.91
N LEU A 32 -11.59 2.08 0.02
CA LEU A 32 -11.92 2.21 1.44
C LEU A 32 -12.88 3.37 1.70
N GLU A 33 -12.72 4.51 1.03
CA GLU A 33 -13.64 5.64 1.18
C GLU A 33 -15.07 5.30 0.75
N ARG A 34 -15.24 4.49 -0.30
CA ARG A 34 -16.57 3.98 -0.68
C ARG A 34 -17.13 3.09 0.42
N GLN A 35 -16.35 2.11 0.89
CA GLN A 35 -16.80 1.20 1.95
C GLN A 35 -17.14 1.94 3.25
N ILE A 36 -16.36 2.97 3.62
CA ILE A 36 -16.65 3.82 4.79
C ILE A 36 -18.02 4.49 4.63
N ARG A 37 -18.32 5.07 3.46
CA ARG A 37 -19.62 5.70 3.19
C ARG A 37 -20.76 4.67 3.28
N ASP A 38 -20.56 3.47 2.75
CA ASP A 38 -21.56 2.40 2.83
C ASP A 38 -21.86 2.03 4.29
N PHE A 39 -20.82 1.89 5.13
CA PHE A 39 -21.00 1.64 6.57
C PHE A 39 -21.59 2.82 7.34
N GLU A 40 -21.33 4.06 6.93
CA GLU A 40 -21.99 5.24 7.51
C GLU A 40 -23.49 5.26 7.21
N GLU A 41 -23.89 4.86 6.01
CA GLU A 41 -25.30 4.72 5.65
C GLU A 41 -25.98 3.60 6.45
N VAL A 42 -25.31 2.44 6.58
CA VAL A 42 -25.78 1.32 7.42
C VAL A 42 -25.91 1.74 8.88
N GLU A 43 -24.95 2.50 9.41
CA GLU A 43 -25.00 3.03 10.77
C GLU A 43 -26.22 3.93 10.97
N LYS A 44 -26.47 4.84 10.02
CA LYS A 44 -27.62 5.76 10.05
C LYS A 44 -28.95 4.99 10.01
N LYS A 45 -29.09 4.02 9.10
CA LYS A 45 -30.28 3.16 8.99
C LYS A 45 -30.51 2.36 10.27
N THR A 46 -29.48 1.71 10.79
CA THR A 46 -29.54 0.92 12.03
C THR A 46 -29.93 1.80 13.23
N THR A 47 -29.39 3.02 13.31
CA THR A 47 -29.75 3.98 14.35
C THR A 47 -31.22 4.39 14.26
N ASN A 48 -31.75 4.60 13.06
CA ASN A 48 -33.16 4.94 12.86
C ASN A 48 -34.09 3.76 13.23
N LEU A 49 -33.74 2.54 12.82
CA LEU A 49 -34.48 1.32 13.19
C LEU A 49 -34.48 1.12 14.71
N LEU A 50 -33.33 1.30 15.37
CA LEU A 50 -33.23 1.23 16.83
C LEU A 50 -34.20 2.23 17.50
N LYS A 51 -34.23 3.49 17.04
CA LYS A 51 -35.15 4.50 17.56
C LYS A 51 -36.62 4.14 17.31
N GLN A 52 -36.96 3.58 16.15
CA GLN A 52 -38.32 3.17 15.83
C GLN A 52 -38.80 2.02 16.71
N HIS A 53 -37.99 0.98 16.91
CA HIS A 53 -38.34 -0.15 17.77
C HIS A 53 -38.34 0.23 19.25
N ALA A 54 -37.51 1.19 19.66
CA ALA A 54 -37.54 1.73 21.02
C ALA A 54 -38.89 2.38 21.34
N LYS A 55 -39.46 3.16 20.40
CA LYS A 55 -40.81 3.75 20.55
C LYS A 55 -41.92 2.71 20.66
N LYS A 56 -41.71 1.53 20.08
CA LYS A 56 -42.66 0.40 20.12
C LYS A 56 -42.47 -0.50 21.34
N ASN A 57 -41.55 -0.17 22.26
CA ASN A 57 -41.17 -1.00 23.41
C ASN A 57 -40.72 -2.42 23.03
N ASP A 58 -40.21 -2.62 21.81
CA ASP A 58 -39.70 -3.91 21.34
C ASP A 58 -38.24 -4.10 21.79
N SER A 59 -38.08 -4.55 23.03
CA SER A 59 -36.76 -4.75 23.66
C SER A 59 -35.88 -5.78 22.92
N LYS A 60 -36.49 -6.81 22.30
CA LYS A 60 -35.75 -7.84 21.55
C LYS A 60 -35.12 -7.24 20.29
N ALA A 61 -35.89 -6.50 19.50
CA ALA A 61 -35.37 -5.82 18.31
C ALA A 61 -34.33 -4.75 18.67
N CYS A 62 -34.57 -3.97 19.75
CA CYS A 62 -33.61 -2.99 20.22
C CYS A 62 -32.25 -3.61 20.55
N LYS A 63 -32.24 -4.76 21.26
CA LYS A 63 -30.99 -5.47 21.60
C LYS A 63 -30.27 -5.98 20.35
N LEU A 64 -31.00 -6.43 19.34
CA LEU A 64 -30.44 -6.86 18.06
C LEU A 64 -29.79 -5.69 17.31
N PHE A 65 -30.51 -4.60 17.09
CA PHE A 65 -30.00 -3.42 16.39
C PHE A 65 -28.86 -2.73 17.14
N ALA A 66 -28.86 -2.73 18.47
CA ALA A 66 -27.75 -2.21 19.26
C ALA A 66 -26.45 -3.00 19.03
N LYS A 67 -26.53 -4.34 18.99
CA LYS A 67 -25.37 -5.18 18.67
C LYS A 67 -24.86 -4.91 17.25
N GLU A 68 -25.76 -4.76 16.29
CA GLU A 68 -25.40 -4.47 14.90
C GLU A 68 -24.76 -3.09 14.73
N LEU A 69 -25.24 -2.10 15.49
CA LEU A 69 -24.64 -0.77 15.53
C LEU A 69 -23.19 -0.81 16.02
N ILE A 70 -22.92 -1.57 17.09
CA ILE A 70 -21.55 -1.75 17.61
C ILE A 70 -20.65 -2.44 16.58
N ARG A 71 -21.15 -3.47 15.89
CA ARG A 71 -20.40 -4.15 14.82
C ARG A 71 -20.08 -3.20 13.68
N THR A 72 -21.06 -2.46 13.19
CA THR A 72 -20.91 -1.46 12.12
C THR A 72 -19.84 -0.43 12.49
N ARG A 73 -19.90 0.12 13.71
CA ARG A 73 -18.90 1.07 14.21
C ARG A 73 -17.49 0.48 14.25
N ARG A 74 -17.34 -0.77 14.71
CA ARG A 74 -16.03 -1.46 14.74
C ARG A 74 -15.46 -1.64 13.33
N GLN A 75 -16.29 -2.03 12.36
CA GLN A 75 -15.84 -2.15 10.96
C GLN A 75 -15.41 -0.80 10.40
N LYS A 76 -16.20 0.25 10.63
CA LYS A 76 -15.86 1.61 10.23
C LYS A 76 -14.52 2.08 10.82
N THR A 77 -14.30 1.88 12.12
CA THR A 77 -13.00 2.21 12.77
C THR A 77 -11.84 1.47 12.11
N ARG A 78 -11.99 0.17 11.82
CA ARG A 78 -10.96 -0.63 11.16
C ARG A 78 -10.65 -0.12 9.75
N LEU A 79 -11.65 0.30 8.98
CA LEU A 79 -11.46 0.92 7.67
C LEU A 79 -10.69 2.25 7.77
N TYR A 80 -11.02 3.09 8.77
CA TYR A 80 -10.27 4.32 9.03
C TYR A 80 -8.80 4.07 9.38
N THR A 81 -8.52 3.07 10.21
CA THR A 81 -7.14 2.65 10.51
C THR A 81 -6.40 2.19 9.26
N SER A 82 -7.07 1.39 8.42
CA SER A 82 -6.49 0.88 7.16
C SER A 82 -6.19 2.02 6.18
N LYS A 83 -7.07 3.02 6.10
CA LYS A 83 -6.86 4.23 5.30
C LYS A 83 -5.66 5.04 5.80
N ALA A 84 -5.50 5.19 7.11
CA ALA A 84 -4.35 5.88 7.70
C ALA A 84 -3.04 5.15 7.39
N GLN A 85 -3.03 3.82 7.43
CA GLN A 85 -1.86 3.01 7.04
C GLN A 85 -1.52 3.19 5.55
N LEU A 86 -2.50 3.20 4.65
CA LEU A 86 -2.26 3.50 3.23
C LEU A 86 -1.69 4.92 3.03
N ASN A 87 -2.17 5.91 3.78
CA ASN A 87 -1.60 7.28 3.77
C ASN A 87 -0.12 7.29 4.19
N SER A 88 0.24 6.53 5.22
CA SER A 88 1.64 6.40 5.65
C SER A 88 2.52 5.83 4.53
N ILE A 89 2.06 4.75 3.88
CA ILE A 89 2.78 4.15 2.74
C ILE A 89 2.90 5.15 1.58
N GLN A 90 1.83 5.88 1.27
CA GLN A 90 1.83 6.92 0.23
C GLN A 90 2.93 7.96 0.47
N LEU A 91 3.05 8.45 1.71
CA LEU A 91 4.08 9.41 2.11
C LEU A 91 5.49 8.81 2.02
N GLN A 92 5.67 7.59 2.48
CA GLN A 92 6.97 6.91 2.38
C GLN A 92 7.40 6.68 0.94
N LEU A 93 6.49 6.31 0.04
CA LEU A 93 6.78 6.21 -1.40
C LEU A 93 7.13 7.57 -2.01
N GLN A 94 6.49 8.66 -1.57
CA GLN A 94 6.85 10.01 -2.00
C GLN A 94 8.27 10.38 -1.56
N ASN A 95 8.67 10.02 -0.33
CA ASN A 95 10.05 10.20 0.15
C ASN A 95 11.05 9.35 -0.64
N GLN A 96 10.68 8.12 -1.01
CA GLN A 96 11.50 7.26 -1.87
C GLN A 96 11.69 7.87 -3.27
N LEU A 97 10.64 8.47 -3.83
CA LEU A 97 10.72 9.16 -5.11
C LEU A 97 11.66 10.37 -5.05
N ALA A 98 11.58 11.17 -4.00
CA ALA A 98 12.47 12.31 -3.78
C ALA A 98 13.93 11.83 -3.63
N THR A 99 14.15 10.77 -2.84
CA THR A 99 15.47 10.15 -2.69
C THR A 99 16.00 9.66 -4.03
N LEU A 100 15.19 8.96 -4.82
CA LEU A 100 15.57 8.46 -6.15
C LEU A 100 16.05 9.59 -7.08
N LYS A 101 15.38 10.76 -7.05
CA LYS A 101 15.77 11.92 -7.87
C LYS A 101 17.14 12.49 -7.47
N VAL A 102 17.51 12.38 -6.20
CA VAL A 102 18.78 12.92 -5.67
C VAL A 102 19.90 11.89 -5.77
N SER A 103 19.67 10.64 -5.36
CA SER A 103 20.69 9.59 -5.29
C SER A 103 20.79 8.72 -6.55
N GLY A 104 19.87 8.89 -7.52
CA GLY A 104 19.78 8.08 -8.73
C GLY A 104 19.45 6.61 -8.48
N SER A 105 19.12 6.23 -7.24
CA SER A 105 18.87 4.84 -6.85
C SER A 105 17.77 4.73 -5.79
N LEU A 106 16.85 3.79 -5.99
CA LEU A 106 15.82 3.48 -5.01
C LEU A 106 16.42 2.78 -3.79
N LYS A 107 16.20 3.33 -2.59
CA LYS A 107 16.62 2.70 -1.34
C LYS A 107 15.65 1.57 -0.96
N LYS A 108 16.20 0.49 -0.41
CA LYS A 108 15.39 -0.59 0.18
C LYS A 108 14.68 -0.03 1.42
N SER A 109 13.35 -0.06 1.44
CA SER A 109 12.57 0.34 2.61
C SER A 109 11.84 -0.86 3.20
N THR A 110 12.42 -1.42 4.26
CA THR A 110 11.83 -2.52 5.03
C THR A 110 10.54 -2.10 5.73
N GLU A 111 10.42 -0.82 6.09
CA GLU A 111 9.24 -0.25 6.73
C GLU A 111 8.03 -0.22 5.78
N VAL A 112 8.22 0.27 4.55
CA VAL A 112 7.17 0.23 3.51
C VAL A 112 6.72 -1.21 3.28
N MET A 113 7.67 -2.14 3.14
CA MET A 113 7.36 -3.56 2.93
C MET A 113 6.56 -4.16 4.09
N LYS A 114 6.91 -3.84 5.34
CA LYS A 114 6.18 -4.31 6.52
C LYS A 114 4.75 -3.79 6.54
N MET A 115 4.55 -2.51 6.24
CA MET A 115 3.20 -1.92 6.21
C MET A 115 2.34 -2.50 5.08
N VAL A 116 2.89 -2.62 3.87
CA VAL A 116 2.18 -3.22 2.72
C VAL A 116 1.79 -4.67 3.04
N ASN A 117 2.69 -5.47 3.61
CA ASN A 117 2.39 -6.85 4.00
C ASN A 117 1.33 -6.93 5.11
N GLY A 118 1.33 -5.99 6.05
CA GLY A 118 0.27 -5.88 7.06
C GLY A 118 -1.11 -5.65 6.42
N LEU A 119 -1.18 -4.75 5.44
CA LEU A 119 -2.42 -4.45 4.71
C LEU A 119 -2.86 -5.56 3.76
N ALA A 120 -1.92 -6.32 3.20
CA ALA A 120 -2.20 -7.48 2.33
C ALA A 120 -2.99 -8.60 3.01
N ARG A 121 -3.02 -8.61 4.35
CA ARG A 121 -3.80 -9.56 5.16
C ARG A 121 -5.21 -9.08 5.45
N LEU A 122 -5.53 -7.82 5.15
CA LEU A 122 -6.86 -7.27 5.39
C LEU A 122 -7.79 -7.68 4.23
N PRO A 123 -8.90 -8.38 4.47
CA PRO A 123 -9.83 -8.81 3.41
C PRO A 123 -10.30 -7.68 2.49
N GLU A 124 -10.43 -6.46 3.00
CA GLU A 124 -10.90 -5.30 2.23
C GLU A 124 -9.87 -4.79 1.20
N LEU A 125 -8.61 -5.17 1.35
CA LEU A 125 -7.45 -4.72 0.56
C LEU A 125 -6.62 -5.87 -0.03
N SER A 126 -6.93 -7.10 0.35
CA SER A 126 -6.11 -8.31 0.20
C SER A 126 -5.52 -8.44 -1.20
N LYS A 127 -6.37 -8.50 -2.24
CA LYS A 127 -5.91 -8.70 -3.62
C LYS A 127 -4.96 -7.60 -4.10
N GLY A 128 -5.38 -6.33 -3.97
CA GLY A 128 -4.59 -5.21 -4.48
C GLY A 128 -3.28 -5.00 -3.72
N MET A 129 -3.26 -5.25 -2.41
CA MET A 129 -2.05 -5.11 -1.60
C MET A 129 -1.12 -6.32 -1.71
N GLN A 130 -1.64 -7.52 -1.97
CA GLN A 130 -0.81 -8.70 -2.26
C GLN A 130 -0.05 -8.53 -3.57
N GLU A 131 -0.75 -8.10 -4.63
CA GLU A 131 -0.13 -7.80 -5.92
C GLU A 131 0.97 -6.75 -5.77
N LEU A 132 0.68 -5.63 -5.08
CA LEU A 132 1.66 -4.58 -4.81
C LEU A 132 2.84 -5.08 -3.97
N SER A 133 2.60 -5.90 -2.95
CA SER A 133 3.65 -6.52 -2.12
C SER A 133 4.60 -7.39 -2.94
N MET A 134 4.05 -8.23 -3.83
CA MET A 134 4.82 -9.11 -4.70
C MET A 134 5.65 -8.30 -5.70
N GLU A 135 5.07 -7.28 -6.32
CA GLU A 135 5.78 -6.39 -7.24
C GLU A 135 6.93 -5.67 -6.53
N MET A 136 6.68 -5.05 -5.37
CA MET A 136 7.73 -4.36 -4.60
C MET A 136 8.89 -5.30 -4.24
N THR A 137 8.57 -6.53 -3.83
CA THR A 137 9.58 -7.54 -3.46
C THR A 137 10.45 -7.94 -4.65
N LYS A 138 9.85 -8.24 -5.80
CA LYS A 138 10.60 -8.57 -7.04
C LYS A 138 11.57 -7.46 -7.40
N VAL A 139 11.12 -6.22 -7.30
CA VAL A 139 11.87 -5.05 -7.72
C VAL A 139 13.05 -4.80 -6.78
N ILE A 140 12.82 -4.88 -5.47
CA ILE A 140 13.87 -4.72 -4.47
C ILE A 140 14.93 -5.83 -4.60
N TYR A 141 14.53 -7.06 -4.91
CA TYR A 141 15.44 -8.17 -5.17
C TYR A 141 16.32 -7.90 -6.41
N VAL A 142 15.72 -7.49 -7.53
CA VAL A 142 16.45 -7.18 -8.76
C VAL A 142 17.42 -6.00 -8.55
N ILE A 143 16.99 -4.94 -7.85
CA ILE A 143 17.85 -3.80 -7.52
C ILE A 143 19.03 -4.25 -6.67
N SER A 144 18.80 -5.15 -5.70
CA SER A 144 19.88 -5.72 -4.88
C SER A 144 20.92 -6.44 -5.71
N ILE A 145 20.50 -7.27 -6.67
CA ILE A 145 21.41 -8.01 -7.55
C ILE A 145 22.21 -7.05 -8.44
N LEU A 146 21.53 -6.05 -9.03
CA LEU A 146 22.20 -5.07 -9.89
C LEU A 146 23.22 -4.24 -9.11
N PHE A 147 22.92 -3.87 -7.86
CA PHE A 147 23.86 -3.17 -6.99
C PHE A 147 25.08 -4.04 -6.65
N TYR A 148 24.86 -5.31 -6.30
CA TYR A 148 25.94 -6.25 -6.01
C TYR A 148 26.83 -6.49 -7.23
N ARG A 149 26.24 -6.67 -8.42
CA ARG A 149 26.98 -6.88 -9.67
C ARG A 149 27.82 -5.66 -10.06
N LYS A 150 27.32 -4.44 -9.83
CA LYS A 150 28.08 -3.19 -10.10
C LYS A 150 29.26 -3.02 -9.12
N SER A 151 29.13 -3.52 -7.89
CA SER A 151 30.18 -3.52 -6.86
C SER A 151 31.31 -4.52 -7.16
N SER A 152 30.99 -5.69 -7.75
CA SER A 152 32.00 -6.70 -8.15
C SER A 152 32.88 -6.29 -9.34
N TYR A 153 32.56 -5.21 -10.08
CA TYR A 153 33.47 -4.64 -11.09
C TYR A 153 34.41 -3.56 -10.52
N LEU A 154 34.21 -3.11 -9.26
CA LEU A 154 35.12 -2.18 -8.60
C LEU A 154 36.28 -2.89 -7.87
N THR A 155 36.12 -4.15 -7.48
CA THR A 155 37.15 -4.87 -6.74
C THR A 155 38.39 -5.25 -7.56
N PRO A 156 38.35 -5.59 -8.86
CA PRO A 156 39.58 -5.90 -9.60
C PRO A 156 40.48 -4.67 -9.77
N PHE A 157 39.89 -3.48 -9.92
CA PHE A 157 40.65 -2.24 -10.14
C PHE A 157 41.25 -1.70 -8.84
N VAL A 158 40.50 -1.71 -7.73
CA VAL A 158 40.99 -1.25 -6.43
C VAL A 158 42.01 -2.23 -5.84
N ILE A 159 41.82 -3.54 -5.99
CA ILE A 159 42.80 -4.54 -5.55
C ILE A 159 44.10 -4.45 -6.38
N ARG A 160 44.00 -4.22 -7.69
CA ARG A 160 45.18 -4.07 -8.57
C ARG A 160 45.93 -2.75 -8.37
N LEU A 161 45.25 -1.69 -7.93
CA LEU A 161 45.88 -0.42 -7.55
C LEU A 161 46.63 -0.54 -6.21
N VAL A 162 46.06 -1.28 -5.25
CA VAL A 162 46.66 -1.49 -3.91
C VAL A 162 47.81 -2.51 -3.93
N LEU A 163 47.83 -3.46 -4.86
CA LEU A 163 48.96 -4.39 -5.07
C LEU A 163 50.07 -3.82 -5.99
N SER A 164 49.88 -2.62 -6.54
CA SER A 164 50.85 -1.92 -7.40
C SER A 164 51.59 -0.78 -6.66
N MET A 165 51.33 -0.59 -5.36
CA MET A 165 52.06 0.28 -4.45
C MET A 165 52.79 -0.57 -3.42
#